data_AF-A0ABD6CBY5-F1
#
_entry.id   AF-A0ABD6CBY5-F1
#
_cell.length_a   1.000
_cell.length_b   1.000
_cell.length_c   1.000
_cell.angle_alpha   90.00
_cell.angle_beta   90.00
_cell.angle_gamma   90.00
#
_symmetry.space_group_name_H-M   'P 1'
#
loop_
_entity.id
_entity.type
_entity.pdbx_description
1 polymer ?
#
loop_
_entity_poly.entity_id
_entity_poly.type
_entity_poly.pdbx_seq_one_letter_code
_entity_poly.pdbx_strand_id
1 'polypeptide(L)' 'MVRDVDSGEALSSRVVRSVAAREGIGPASLSPRLFDVIDPDALDSLFTTTDGHVTFPYCGYTVTVYADGQVTVDETA' A
#
# COMPACT_ATOMS: atom_id res chain seq x y z
N MET A 1 20.10 14.58 -11.26
CA MET A 1 18.90 14.78 -10.42
C MET A 1 18.00 13.57 -10.61
N VAL A 2 18.35 12.46 -9.98
CA VAL A 2 17.42 11.38 -9.70
C VAL A 2 17.58 11.19 -8.20
N ARG A 3 16.54 11.48 -7.43
CA ARG A 3 16.60 11.22 -5.99
C ARG A 3 16.50 9.70 -5.85
N ASP A 4 17.55 9.10 -5.31
CA ASP A 4 17.55 7.74 -4.81
C ASP A 4 16.34 7.56 -3.87
N VAL A 5 15.37 6.77 -4.32
CA VAL A 5 14.34 6.18 -3.45
C VAL A 5 14.99 4.97 -2.79
N ASP A 6 15.97 5.20 -1.92
CA ASP A 6 16.60 4.14 -1.14
C ASP A 6 16.76 4.60 0.30
N SER A 7 15.75 4.30 1.13
CA SER A 7 15.88 3.99 2.57
C SER A 7 14.48 3.81 3.17
N GLY A 8 13.86 2.67 2.88
CA GLY A 8 12.55 2.26 3.42
C GLY A 8 11.64 1.77 2.30
N GLU A 9 11.34 0.47 2.27
CA GLU A 9 10.41 -0.13 1.31
C GLU A 9 9.14 0.74 1.18
N ALA A 10 8.94 1.34 -0.01
CA ALA A 10 7.84 2.27 -0.27
C ALA A 10 6.55 1.69 0.27
N LEU A 11 5.78 2.48 1.02
CA LEU A 11 4.57 1.97 1.70
C LEU A 11 3.61 1.32 0.69
N SER A 12 3.51 1.90 -0.49
CA SER A 12 2.80 1.33 -1.64
C SER A 12 3.23 -0.10 -2.01
N SER A 13 4.53 -0.39 -2.02
CA SER A 13 5.06 -1.73 -2.29
C SER A 13 4.69 -2.71 -1.17
N ARG A 14 4.79 -2.29 0.09
CA ARG A 14 4.38 -3.10 1.24
C ARG A 14 2.90 -3.42 1.23
N VAL A 15 2.07 -2.46 0.85
CA VAL A 15 0.62 -2.63 0.68
C VAL A 15 0.32 -3.70 -0.36
N VAL A 16 0.90 -3.56 -1.55
CA VAL A 16 0.76 -4.54 -2.64
C VAL A 16 1.21 -5.92 -2.17
N ARG A 17 2.35 -6.03 -1.49
CA ARG A 17 2.89 -7.30 -1.00
C ARG A 17 2.01 -7.95 0.06
N SER A 18 1.50 -7.19 1.02
CA SER A 18 0.61 -7.68 2.07
C SER A 18 -0.69 -8.23 1.49
N VAL A 19 -1.29 -7.52 0.52
CA VAL A 19 -2.52 -7.97 -0.14
C VAL A 19 -2.23 -9.19 -1.03
N ALA A 20 -1.14 -9.17 -1.80
CA ALA A 20 -0.77 -10.30 -2.65
C ALA A 20 -0.49 -11.58 -1.85
N ALA A 21 0.21 -11.45 -0.71
CA ALA A 21 0.46 -12.56 0.20
C ALA A 21 -0.82 -13.12 0.82
N ARG A 22 -1.83 -12.28 1.09
CA ARG A 22 -3.16 -12.71 1.55
C ARG A 22 -3.94 -13.45 0.48
N GLU A 23 -3.92 -12.95 -0.75
CA GLU A 23 -4.55 -13.59 -1.92
C GLU A 23 -3.80 -14.86 -2.37
N GLY A 24 -2.54 -15.04 -1.92
CA GLY A 24 -1.69 -16.14 -2.37
C GLY A 24 -1.20 -15.97 -3.81
N ILE A 25 -1.29 -14.75 -4.36
CA ILE A 25 -0.86 -14.42 -5.73
C ILE A 25 0.37 -13.53 -5.71
N GLY A 26 1.03 -13.40 -6.85
CA GLY A 26 2.13 -12.46 -6.99
C GLY A 26 1.64 -11.00 -6.94
N PRO A 27 2.44 -10.06 -6.43
CA PRO A 27 2.10 -8.63 -6.42
C PRO A 27 1.83 -8.07 -7.83
N ALA A 28 2.45 -8.65 -8.86
CA ALA A 28 2.21 -8.31 -10.27
C ALA A 28 0.92 -8.95 -10.85
N SER A 29 0.34 -9.94 -10.16
CA SER A 29 -0.90 -10.62 -10.54
C SER A 29 -2.14 -10.03 -9.84
N LEU A 30 -1.96 -9.12 -8.88
CA LEU A 30 -3.07 -8.38 -8.27
C LEU A 30 -3.84 -7.60 -9.34
N SER A 31 -5.14 -7.82 -9.37
CA SER A 31 -6.07 -7.18 -10.28
C SER A 31 -7.31 -6.75 -9.50
N PRO A 32 -7.64 -5.44 -9.40
CA PRO A 32 -6.97 -4.30 -10.03
C PRO A 32 -5.59 -3.98 -9.43
N ARG A 33 -4.74 -3.25 -10.17
CA ARG A 33 -3.44 -2.83 -9.64
C ARG A 33 -3.65 -1.75 -8.57
N LEU A 34 -2.72 -1.63 -7.63
CA LEU A 34 -2.81 -0.58 -6.60
C LEU A 34 -2.93 0.81 -7.23
N PHE A 35 -2.15 1.08 -8.27
CA PHE A 35 -2.15 2.33 -9.03
C PHE A 35 -3.52 2.68 -9.65
N ASP A 36 -4.37 1.68 -9.94
CA ASP A 36 -5.72 1.92 -10.49
C ASP A 36 -6.70 2.43 -9.43
N VAL A 37 -6.43 2.16 -8.15
CA VAL A 37 -7.29 2.53 -7.02
C VAL A 37 -6.74 3.73 -6.26
N ILE A 38 -5.41 3.74 -6.05
CA ILE A 38 -4.72 4.79 -5.31
C ILE A 38 -3.34 5.02 -5.91
N ASP A 39 -3.00 6.29 -6.07
CA ASP A 39 -1.67 6.68 -6.54
C ASP A 39 -0.64 6.38 -5.44
N PRO A 40 0.31 5.45 -5.67
CA PRO A 40 1.32 5.07 -4.69
C PRO A 40 2.28 6.20 -4.35
N ASP A 41 2.55 7.12 -5.27
CA ASP A 41 3.39 8.30 -5.03
C ASP A 41 2.65 9.32 -4.16
N ALA A 42 1.33 9.47 -4.37
CA ALA A 42 0.50 10.30 -3.50
C ALA A 42 0.39 9.72 -2.10
N LEU A 43 0.27 8.39 -1.98
CA LEU A 43 0.24 7.69 -0.69
C LEU A 43 1.56 7.90 0.07
N ASP A 44 2.71 7.69 -0.60
CA ASP A 44 4.04 7.89 -0.02
C ASP A 44 4.25 9.36 0.42
N SER A 45 3.83 10.31 -0.41
CA SER A 45 3.87 11.74 -0.11
C SER A 45 2.92 12.12 1.05
N LEU A 46 1.80 11.43 1.23
CA LEU A 46 0.87 11.70 2.34
C LEU A 46 1.53 11.39 3.70
N PHE A 47 2.22 10.24 3.77
CA PHE A 47 2.90 9.78 4.98
C PHE A 47 4.23 10.47 5.26
N THR A 48 4.78 11.21 4.29
CA THR A 48 5.99 12.01 4.50
C THR A 48 5.77 13.20 5.45
N THR A 49 4.53 13.70 5.55
CA THR A 49 4.22 14.94 6.28
C THR A 49 3.21 14.74 7.42
N THR A 50 2.51 13.61 7.46
CA THR A 50 1.40 13.38 8.40
C THR A 50 1.57 12.07 9.16
N ASP A 51 1.53 12.17 10.50
CA ASP A 51 1.32 11.02 11.37
C ASP A 51 -0.17 10.61 11.28
N GLY A 52 -0.44 9.42 10.77
CA GLY A 52 -1.80 8.96 10.56
C GLY A 52 -1.90 7.55 9.98
N HIS A 53 -3.11 7.16 9.61
CA HIS A 53 -3.36 5.94 8.86
C HIS A 53 -4.36 6.21 7.74
N VAL A 54 -4.22 5.48 6.64
CA VAL A 54 -5.12 5.51 5.49
C VAL A 54 -5.76 4.14 5.37
N THR A 55 -7.08 4.11 5.42
CA THR A 55 -7.87 2.90 5.22
C THR A 55 -8.65 3.02 3.92
N PHE A 56 -8.52 2.03 3.05
CA PHE A 56 -9.23 1.99 1.77
C PHE A 56 -9.60 0.55 1.37
N PRO A 57 -10.73 0.36 0.67
CA PRO A 57 -11.08 -0.93 0.11
C PRO A 57 -10.21 -1.24 -1.12
N TYR A 58 -9.63 -2.43 -1.16
CA TYR A 58 -8.78 -2.91 -2.25
C TYR A 58 -8.91 -4.42 -2.43
N CYS A 59 -9.22 -4.87 -3.65
CA CYS A 59 -9.47 -6.28 -3.98
C CYS A 59 -10.51 -6.98 -3.07
N GLY A 60 -11.51 -6.25 -2.54
CA GLY A 60 -12.49 -6.81 -1.59
C GLY A 60 -12.02 -6.86 -0.13
N TYR A 61 -10.79 -6.43 0.15
CA TYR A 61 -10.25 -6.29 1.50
C TYR A 61 -10.22 -4.83 1.93
N THR A 62 -10.24 -4.61 3.23
CA THR A 62 -9.98 -3.32 3.84
C THR A 62 -8.51 -3.22 4.18
N VAL A 63 -7.77 -2.42 3.41
CA VAL A 63 -6.33 -2.23 3.63
C VAL A 63 -6.13 -0.96 4.44
N THR A 64 -5.48 -1.10 5.59
CA THR A 64 -5.08 0.02 6.44
C THR A 64 -3.57 0.13 6.48
N VAL A 65 -3.10 1.34 6.20
CA VAL A 65 -1.69 1.67 6.05
C VAL A 65 -1.38 2.73 7.07
N TYR A 66 -0.41 2.49 7.94
CA TYR A 66 -0.03 3.40 9.01
C TYR A 66 1.28 4.11 8.66
N ALA A 67 1.45 5.35 9.12
CA ALA A 67 2.63 6.17 8.88
C ALA A 67 3.94 5.56 9.42
N ASP A 68 3.85 4.67 10.41
CA ASP A 68 4.99 3.91 10.95
C ASP A 68 5.46 2.77 10.02
N GLY A 69 4.76 2.56 8.90
CA GLY A 69 5.05 1.50 7.93
C GLY A 69 4.33 0.19 8.23
N GLN A 70 3.41 0.16 9.18
CA GLN A 70 2.56 -0.99 9.43
C GLN A 70 1.45 -1.06 8.37
N VAL A 71 1.18 -2.27 7.86
CA VAL A 71 0.08 -2.53 6.91
C VAL A 71 -0.76 -3.66 7.45
N THR A 72 -2.06 -3.43 7.60
CA THR A 72 -3.04 -4.44 7.98
C THR A 72 -4.06 -4.62 6.87
N VAL A 73 -4.36 -5.88 6.56
CA VAL A 73 -5.39 -6.24 5.57
C VAL A 73 -6.47 -6.99 6.33
N ASP A 74 -7.70 -6.51 6.24
CA ASP A 74 -8.87 -7.10 6.89
C ASP A 74 -9.93 -7.48 5.84
N GLU A 75 -10.72 -8.51 6.12
CA GLU A 75 -11.82 -8.89 5.23
C GLU A 75 -12.94 -7.85 5.36
N THR A 76 -13.40 -7.30 4.24
CA THR A 76 -14.55 -6.38 4.30
C THR A 76 -15.79 -7.22 4.59
N ALA A 77 -16.31 -7.12 5.81
CA ALA A 77 -17.47 -7.89 6.28
C ALA A 77 -18.73 -7.70 5.42
#